data_AF-A0A8C6L985-F1
#
_entry.id   AF-A0A8C6L985-F1
#
_cell.length_a   1.000
_cell.length_b   1.000
_cell.length_c   1.000
_cell.angle_alpha   90.00
_cell.angle_beta   90.00
_cell.angle_gamma   90.00
#
_symmetry.space_group_name_H-M   'P 1'
#
loop_
_entity.id
_entity.type
_entity.pdbx_description
1 polymer ?
#
loop_
_entity_poly.entity_id
_entity_poly.type
_entity_poly.pdbx_seq_one_letter_code
_entity_poly.pdbx_strand_id
1 'polypeptide(L)'
;MEMLRRSSVFASEVFDRSHADKELVSQAKALCRDYIHNKLNSAGCGWSKPEHGLVAAGGTLGEISFVLLWLGEELEYLHPNVYRNITRQLNITVASESLVTEAFMSVAADIFSTGMSSSLD
;
A
#
# COMPACT_ATOMS: atom_id res chain seq x y z
N MET A 1 38.98 5.86 -22.22
CA MET A 1 37.68 5.16 -22.30
C MET A 1 37.11 4.70 -20.95
N GLU A 2 37.89 4.71 -19.85
CA GLU A 2 37.46 4.28 -18.50
C GLU A 2 36.24 5.03 -17.93
N MET A 3 36.18 6.36 -18.12
CA MET A 3 35.11 7.21 -17.58
C MET A 3 33.75 6.91 -18.22
N LEU A 4 33.71 6.62 -19.53
CA LEU A 4 32.48 6.27 -20.24
C LEU A 4 31.93 4.92 -19.77
N ARG A 5 32.82 3.96 -19.47
CA ARG A 5 32.46 2.64 -18.94
C ARG A 5 31.96 2.72 -17.49
N ARG A 6 32.54 3.59 -16.66
CA ARG A 6 32.05 3.86 -15.29
C ARG A 6 30.69 4.57 -15.31
N SER A 7 30.49 5.52 -16.23
CA SER A 7 29.20 6.20 -16.41
C SER A 7 28.12 5.26 -16.95
N SER A 8 28.44 4.31 -17.82
CA SER A 8 27.45 3.34 -18.34
C SER A 8 27.01 2.32 -17.28
N VAL A 9 27.92 1.90 -16.41
CA VAL A 9 27.59 0.99 -15.29
C VAL A 9 26.71 1.71 -14.27
N PHE A 10 27.03 2.96 -13.93
CA PHE A 10 26.19 3.76 -13.03
C PHE A 10 24.81 4.06 -13.63
N ALA A 11 24.72 4.35 -14.93
CA ALA A 11 23.45 4.55 -15.61
C ALA A 11 22.60 3.27 -15.67
N SER A 12 23.21 2.10 -15.89
CA SER A 12 22.50 0.82 -15.81
C SER A 12 21.94 0.58 -14.42
N GLU A 13 22.76 0.76 -13.37
CA GLU A 13 22.31 0.52 -11.99
C GLU A 13 21.22 1.49 -11.55
N VAL A 14 21.30 2.77 -11.94
CA VAL A 14 20.25 3.76 -11.68
C VAL A 14 18.97 3.44 -12.47
N PHE A 15 19.10 2.98 -13.71
CA PHE A 15 17.95 2.60 -14.54
C PHE A 15 17.28 1.33 -14.01
N ASP A 16 18.06 0.35 -13.56
CA ASP A 16 17.58 -0.90 -12.97
C ASP A 16 16.88 -0.65 -11.63
N ARG A 17 17.43 0.24 -10.77
CA ARG A 17 16.74 0.70 -9.56
C ARG A 17 15.44 1.44 -9.90
N SER A 18 15.46 2.33 -10.90
CA SER A 18 14.25 3.05 -11.32
C SER A 18 13.18 2.10 -11.87
N HIS A 19 13.58 1.02 -12.55
CA HIS A 19 12.66 0.00 -13.05
C HIS A 19 12.06 -0.82 -11.89
N ALA A 20 12.89 -1.26 -10.95
CA ALA A 20 12.46 -1.97 -9.74
C ALA A 20 11.50 -1.11 -8.89
N ASP A 21 11.80 0.19 -8.70
CA ASP A 21 10.93 1.11 -7.97
C ASP A 21 9.56 1.27 -8.65
N LYS A 22 9.53 1.33 -9.99
CA LYS A 22 8.28 1.39 -10.75
C LYS A 22 7.45 0.12 -10.60
N GLU A 23 8.10 -1.04 -10.58
CA GLU A 23 7.43 -2.32 -10.37
C GLU A 23 6.85 -2.41 -8.95
N LEU A 24 7.63 -2.04 -7.93
CA LEU A 24 7.16 -1.98 -6.54
C LEU A 24 5.96 -1.04 -6.37
N VAL A 25 6.01 0.15 -6.97
CA VAL A 25 4.88 1.08 -6.97
C VAL A 25 3.65 0.48 -7.66
N SER A 26 3.84 -0.25 -8.76
CA SER A 26 2.75 -0.92 -9.48
C SER A 26 2.11 -2.02 -8.62
N GLN A 27 2.92 -2.88 -8.00
CA GLN A 27 2.46 -3.95 -7.10
C GLN A 27 1.75 -3.37 -5.87
N ALA A 28 2.32 -2.36 -5.21
CA ALA A 28 1.71 -1.69 -4.07
C ALA A 28 0.35 -1.08 -4.41
N LYS A 29 0.22 -0.45 -5.59
CA LYS A 29 -1.06 0.08 -6.08
C LYS A 29 -2.09 -1.03 -6.31
N ALA A 30 -1.68 -2.16 -6.89
CA ALA A 30 -2.57 -3.30 -7.10
C ALA A 30 -3.08 -3.87 -5.77
N LEU A 31 -2.17 -4.10 -4.80
CA LEU A 31 -2.51 -4.59 -3.47
C LEU A 31 -3.44 -3.62 -2.71
N CYS A 32 -3.15 -2.32 -2.76
CA CYS A 32 -3.98 -1.31 -2.10
C CYS A 32 -5.41 -1.26 -2.68
N ARG A 33 -5.53 -1.33 -4.01
CA ARG A 33 -6.83 -1.38 -4.68
C ARG A 33 -7.63 -2.60 -4.25
N ASP A 34 -7.01 -3.77 -4.25
CA ASP A 34 -7.67 -5.03 -3.88
C ASP A 34 -8.11 -5.02 -2.42
N TYR A 35 -7.26 -4.49 -1.52
CA TYR A 35 -7.58 -4.32 -0.11
C TYR A 35 -8.81 -3.42 0.09
N ILE A 36 -8.82 -2.22 -0.50
CA ILE A 36 -9.95 -1.28 -0.40
C ILE A 36 -11.23 -1.91 -0.97
N HIS A 37 -11.14 -2.58 -2.11
CA HIS A 37 -12.29 -3.23 -2.72
C HIS A 37 -12.88 -4.32 -1.82
N ASN A 38 -12.04 -5.17 -1.21
CA ASN A 38 -12.50 -6.16 -0.25
C ASN A 38 -13.18 -5.52 0.97
N LYS A 39 -12.59 -4.45 1.53
CA LYS A 39 -13.17 -3.72 2.66
C LYS A 39 -14.54 -3.11 2.31
N LEU A 40 -14.68 -2.49 1.14
CA LEU A 40 -15.96 -1.94 0.67
C LEU A 40 -17.03 -3.02 0.47
N ASN A 41 -16.64 -4.17 -0.10
CA ASN A 41 -17.54 -5.31 -0.25
C ASN A 41 -17.98 -5.87 1.11
N SER A 42 -17.06 -6.03 2.06
CA SER A 42 -17.37 -6.49 3.42
C SER A 42 -18.31 -5.53 4.19
N ALA A 43 -18.22 -4.23 3.91
CA ALA A 43 -19.08 -3.20 4.50
C ALA A 43 -20.47 -3.10 3.83
N GLY A 44 -20.76 -3.92 2.81
CA GLY A 44 -22.01 -3.85 2.04
C GLY A 44 -22.09 -2.64 1.11
N CYS A 45 -20.99 -1.91 0.92
CA CYS A 45 -20.87 -0.77 0.02
C CYS A 45 -20.26 -1.16 -1.35
N GLY A 46 -20.20 -2.45 -1.65
CA GLY A 46 -19.62 -2.97 -2.88
C GLY A 46 -20.40 -2.53 -4.13
N TRP A 47 -19.71 -1.90 -5.08
CA TRP A 47 -20.25 -1.72 -6.42
C TRP A 47 -20.23 -3.08 -7.13
N SER A 48 -21.40 -3.57 -7.57
CA SER A 48 -21.50 -4.78 -8.39
C SER A 48 -20.92 -4.53 -9.78
N LYS A 49 -19.59 -4.55 -9.90
CA LYS A 49 -18.89 -4.77 -11.16
C LYS A 49 -17.53 -5.44 -10.89
N PRO A 50 -17.48 -6.78 -10.90
CA PRO A 50 -16.23 -7.52 -10.74
C PRO A 50 -15.48 -7.50 -12.08
N GLU A 51 -14.99 -6.35 -12.51
CA GLU A 51 -14.34 -6.24 -13.82
C GLU A 51 -13.08 -5.40 -13.68
N HIS A 52 -11.94 -6.05 -13.89
CA HIS A 52 -10.58 -5.51 -14.03
C HIS A 52 -9.80 -5.30 -12.73
N GLY A 53 -9.18 -6.39 -12.27
CA GLY A 53 -7.94 -6.29 -11.52
C GLY A 53 -7.93 -6.90 -10.13
N LEU A 54 -8.86 -7.81 -9.80
CA LEU A 54 -8.56 -8.86 -8.82
C LEU A 54 -7.19 -9.40 -9.22
N VAL A 55 -6.17 -9.20 -8.38
CA VAL A 55 -4.87 -9.85 -8.55
C VAL A 55 -5.19 -11.29 -8.91
N ALA A 56 -4.84 -11.68 -10.13
CA ALA A 56 -5.23 -12.96 -10.70
C ALA A 56 -4.98 -14.03 -9.63
N ALA A 57 -5.99 -14.86 -9.37
CA ALA A 57 -6.04 -15.78 -8.24
C ALA A 57 -4.98 -16.91 -8.26
N GLY A 58 -3.83 -16.68 -8.89
CA GLY A 58 -2.65 -17.52 -8.89
C GLY A 58 -1.40 -16.68 -9.15
N GLY A 59 -0.45 -16.72 -8.22
CA GLY A 59 0.84 -16.03 -8.26
C GLY A 59 1.22 -15.41 -6.92
N THR A 60 2.50 -15.10 -6.73
CA THR A 60 3.04 -14.55 -5.46
C THR A 60 2.30 -13.31 -4.98
N LEU A 61 1.88 -12.41 -5.89
CA LEU A 61 1.14 -11.21 -5.52
C LEU A 61 -0.26 -11.53 -4.96
N GLY A 62 -0.88 -12.63 -5.41
CA GLY A 62 -2.17 -13.09 -4.89
C GLY A 62 -2.05 -13.63 -3.47
N GLU A 63 -0.97 -14.36 -3.18
CA GLU A 63 -0.66 -14.82 -1.83
C GLU A 63 -0.39 -13.63 -0.89
N ILE A 64 0.38 -12.64 -1.35
CA ILE A 64 0.62 -11.39 -0.60
C ILE A 64 -0.69 -10.65 -0.35
N SER A 65 -1.55 -10.54 -1.37
CA SER A 65 -2.87 -9.91 -1.24
C SER A 65 -3.72 -10.62 -0.18
N PHE A 66 -3.75 -11.95 -0.19
CA PHE A 66 -4.45 -12.75 0.80
C PHE A 66 -3.93 -12.51 2.22
N VAL A 67 -2.60 -12.56 2.42
CA VAL A 67 -2.00 -12.31 3.74
C VAL A 67 -2.28 -10.89 4.22
N LEU A 68 -2.21 -9.90 3.33
CA LEU A 68 -2.51 -8.50 3.67
C LEU A 68 -3.96 -8.31 4.12
N LEU A 69 -4.91 -8.96 3.43
CA LEU A 69 -6.32 -8.95 3.80
C LEU A 69 -6.54 -9.58 5.17
N TRP A 70 -6.00 -10.77 5.39
CA TRP A 70 -6.12 -11.48 6.65
C TRP A 70 -5.54 -10.70 7.83
N LEU A 71 -4.34 -10.12 7.67
CA LEU A 71 -3.71 -9.29 8.70
C LEU A 71 -4.56 -8.05 9.02
N GLY A 72 -5.16 -7.42 8.00
CA GLY A 72 -6.04 -6.28 8.18
C GLY A 72 -7.30 -6.62 8.98
N GLU A 73 -7.90 -7.77 8.73
CA GLU A 73 -9.04 -8.28 9.50
C GLU A 73 -8.66 -8.59 10.95
N GLU A 74 -7.51 -9.21 11.17
CA GLU A 74 -7.01 -9.54 12.52
C GLU A 74 -6.70 -8.27 13.33
N LEU A 75 -6.09 -7.26 12.72
CA LEU A 75 -5.81 -5.97 13.39
C LEU A 75 -7.10 -5.24 13.78
N GLU A 76 -8.12 -5.28 12.91
CA GLU A 76 -9.43 -4.71 13.21
C GLU A 76 -10.15 -5.49 14.31
N TYR A 77 -10.00 -6.81 14.35
CA TYR A 77 -10.53 -7.67 15.40
C TYR A 77 -9.89 -7.39 16.77
N LEU A 78 -8.56 -7.23 16.82
CA LEU A 78 -7.81 -6.97 18.05
C LEU A 78 -8.01 -5.55 18.59
N HIS A 79 -8.11 -4.55 17.70
CA HIS A 79 -8.20 -3.15 18.07
C HIS A 79 -9.41 -2.42 17.47
N PRO A 80 -10.65 -2.90 17.71
CA PRO A 80 -11.85 -2.38 17.04
C PRO A 80 -12.12 -0.91 17.34
N ASN A 81 -11.69 -0.41 18.50
CA ASN A 81 -11.85 0.99 18.88
C ASN A 81 -11.04 1.94 17.99
N VAL A 82 -9.85 1.52 17.56
CA VAL A 82 -9.00 2.29 16.65
C VAL A 82 -9.66 2.31 15.27
N TYR A 83 -10.02 1.15 14.73
CA TYR A 83 -10.51 1.01 13.36
C TYR A 83 -11.94 1.53 13.11
N ARG A 84 -12.85 1.44 14.10
CA ARG A 84 -14.26 1.81 13.90
C ARG A 84 -14.47 3.30 13.60
N ASN A 85 -13.57 4.18 14.02
CA ASN A 85 -13.80 5.63 13.99
C ASN A 85 -12.53 6.45 13.73
N ILE A 86 -11.66 5.98 12.83
CA ILE A 86 -10.38 6.64 12.52
C ILE A 86 -10.59 8.10 12.13
N THR A 87 -11.57 8.41 11.28
CA THR A 87 -11.86 9.78 10.84
C THR A 87 -12.21 10.73 11.99
N ARG A 88 -12.95 10.24 12.98
CA ARG A 88 -13.28 11.02 14.19
C ARG A 88 -12.07 11.17 15.10
N GLN A 89 -11.29 10.11 15.28
CA GLN A 89 -10.10 10.11 16.15
C GLN A 89 -9.02 11.04 15.62
N LEU A 90 -8.83 11.05 14.30
CA LEU A 90 -7.91 11.95 13.62
C LEU A 90 -8.50 13.35 13.36
N ASN A 91 -9.77 13.57 13.72
CA ASN A 91 -10.50 14.82 13.47
C ASN A 91 -10.41 15.30 12.00
N ILE A 92 -10.47 14.36 11.06
CA ILE A 92 -10.39 14.64 9.62
C ILE A 92 -11.80 14.74 9.06
N THR A 93 -12.05 15.78 8.26
CA THR A 93 -13.24 15.88 7.43
C THR A 93 -12.92 15.33 6.03
N VAL A 94 -13.77 14.43 5.53
CA VAL A 94 -13.69 13.91 4.16
C VAL A 94 -14.39 14.89 3.20
N ALA A 95 -13.96 16.16 3.24
CA ALA A 95 -14.55 17.25 2.47
C ALA A 95 -13.73 17.61 1.21
N SER A 96 -12.44 17.28 1.21
CA SER A 96 -11.51 17.53 0.09
C SER A 96 -10.49 16.40 -0.02
N GLU A 97 -10.14 16.05 -1.26
CA GLU A 97 -9.08 15.08 -1.57
C GLU A 97 -7.73 15.49 -0.96
N SER A 98 -7.42 16.79 -0.96
CA SER A 98 -6.17 17.30 -0.41
C SER A 98 -6.02 17.02 1.08
N LEU A 99 -7.11 17.19 1.86
CA LEU A 99 -7.12 16.96 3.30
C LEU A 99 -6.95 15.47 3.64
N VAL A 100 -7.60 14.60 2.86
CA VAL A 100 -7.47 13.15 3.02
C VAL A 100 -6.05 12.71 2.69
N THR A 101 -5.46 13.26 1.62
CA THR A 101 -4.09 12.95 1.19
C THR A 101 -3.07 13.40 2.23
N GLU A 102 -3.20 14.63 2.75
CA GLU A 102 -2.30 15.16 3.78
C GLU A 102 -2.37 14.31 5.06
N ALA A 103 -3.59 13.99 5.52
CA ALA A 103 -3.76 13.17 6.70
C ALA A 103 -3.22 11.74 6.52
N PHE A 104 -3.44 11.13 5.34
CA PHE A 104 -2.88 9.83 5.00
C PHE A 104 -1.34 9.86 5.04
N MET A 105 -0.73 10.88 4.42
CA MET A 105 0.74 11.03 4.39
C MET A 105 1.32 11.26 5.79
N SER A 106 0.65 12.05 6.63
CA SER A 106 1.07 12.29 8.01
C SER A 106 1.06 10.99 8.83
N VAL A 107 -0.05 10.25 8.80
CA VAL A 107 -0.17 8.98 9.53
C VAL A 107 0.83 7.95 9.02
N ALA A 108 1.04 7.87 7.70
CA ALA A 108 2.03 6.99 7.11
C ALA A 108 3.45 7.33 7.59
N ALA A 109 3.81 8.61 7.61
CA ALA A 109 5.11 9.07 8.11
C ALA A 109 5.32 8.72 9.59
N ASP A 110 4.29 8.88 10.42
CA ASP A 110 4.34 8.54 11.85
C ASP A 110 4.51 7.02 12.05
N ILE A 111 3.77 6.19 11.31
CA ILE A 111 3.90 4.72 11.35
C ILE A 111 5.30 4.29 10.91
N PHE A 112 5.83 4.86 9.82
CA PHE A 112 7.16 4.49 9.33
C PHE A 112 8.29 4.98 10.25
N SER A 113 8.11 6.14 10.89
CA SER A 113 9.09 6.70 11.84
C SER A 113 9.14 5.95 13.18
N THR A 114 8.03 5.35 13.62
CA THR A 114 7.95 4.55 14.85
C THR A 114 8.52 3.13 14.70
N GLY A 115 8.91 2.73 13.48
CA GLY A 115 9.69 1.54 13.23
C GLY A 115 9.09 0.62 12.17
N MET A 116 9.23 1.00 10.91
CA MET A 116 9.60 0.02 9.88
C MET A 116 11.12 -0.07 9.77
N SER A 117 11.84 -0.11 10.89
CA SER A 117 13.06 -0.90 10.90
C SER A 117 12.60 -2.33 11.05
N SER A 118 12.74 -3.12 9.99
CA SER A 118 12.97 -4.54 10.14
C SER A 118 14.10 -4.71 11.16
N SER A 119 13.76 -4.86 12.43
CA SER A 119 14.66 -5.34 13.47
C SER A 119 14.83 -6.83 13.23
N LEU A 120 15.55 -7.13 12.14
CA LEU A 120 16.31 -8.34 11.94
C LEU A 120 17.75 -7.95 12.32
N ASP A 121 18.01 -7.95 13.62
CA ASP A 121 19.30 -8.45 14.11
C ASP A 121 19.23 -9.99 14.14
#